data_AF-A0A224A1P8-F1
#
_entry.id   AF-A0A224A1P8-F1
#
_cell.length_a   1.000
_cell.length_b   1.000
_cell.length_c   1.000
_cell.angle_alpha   90.00
_cell.angle_beta   90.00
_cell.angle_gamma   90.00
#
_symmetry.space_group_name_H-M   'P 1'
#
loop_
_entity.id
_entity.type
_entity.pdbx_description
1 polymer ?
#
loop_
_entity_poly.entity_id
_entity_poly.type
_entity_poly.pdbx_seq_one_letter_code
_entity_poly.pdbx_strand_id
1 'polypeptide(L)'
;DIMPGVHGDLVVGPATEVIAGNGKIITAGAIDCHVHLICPQIMEEALGGGITTIIGVGTGPAEASTATPGSWPLARMLEALDHWPLNIALLAKGN
;
A
#
# COMPACT_ATOMS: atom_id res chain seq x y z
N ASP A 1 -3.66 -35.56 4.58
CA ASP A 1 -3.82 -37.03 4.55
C ASP A 1 -4.74 -37.60 5.64
N ILE A 2 -4.65 -37.13 6.89
CA ILE A 2 -5.37 -37.71 8.04
C ILE A 2 -6.54 -36.87 8.58
N MET A 3 -6.64 -35.59 8.19
CA MET A 3 -7.71 -34.69 8.64
C MET A 3 -8.87 -34.69 7.63
N PRO A 4 -10.12 -34.85 8.08
CA PRO A 4 -11.28 -34.70 7.19
C PRO A 4 -11.51 -33.22 6.84
N GLY A 5 -12.04 -32.96 5.64
CA GLY A 5 -12.55 -31.63 5.24
C GLY A 5 -11.50 -30.57 4.86
N VAL A 6 -10.22 -30.94 4.70
CA VAL A 6 -9.20 -30.02 4.19
C VAL A 6 -9.42 -29.75 2.69
N HIS A 7 -9.54 -28.49 2.29
CA HIS A 7 -9.65 -28.10 0.89
C HIS A 7 -8.35 -28.40 0.13
N GLY A 8 -8.44 -28.83 -1.14
CA GLY A 8 -7.29 -29.21 -1.96
C GLY A 8 -6.23 -28.10 -2.08
N ASP A 9 -6.67 -26.85 -2.16
CA ASP A 9 -5.79 -25.68 -2.27
C ASP A 9 -5.23 -25.18 -0.92
N LEU A 10 -5.58 -25.81 0.21
CA LEU A 10 -5.20 -25.36 1.56
C LEU A 10 -4.36 -26.40 2.32
N VAL A 11 -3.61 -27.23 1.60
CA VAL A 11 -2.71 -28.23 2.19
C VAL A 11 -1.45 -27.56 2.75
N VAL A 12 -1.13 -27.83 4.02
CA VAL A 12 0.15 -27.44 4.63
C VAL A 12 1.19 -28.51 4.28
N GLY A 13 2.28 -28.10 3.62
CA GLY A 13 3.37 -28.97 3.19
C GLY A 13 4.75 -28.43 3.54
N PRO A 14 5.83 -29.05 3.02
CA PRO A 14 7.21 -28.67 3.34
C PRO A 14 7.60 -27.24 2.93
N ALA A 15 6.83 -26.60 2.04
CA ALA A 15 7.07 -25.24 1.55
C ALA A 15 6.11 -24.20 2.14
N THR A 16 5.33 -24.57 3.15
CA THR A 16 4.32 -23.69 3.75
C THR A 16 4.89 -22.96 4.97
N GLU A 17 4.91 -21.62 4.91
CA GLU A 17 5.15 -20.78 6.08
C GLU A 17 3.86 -20.63 6.92
N VAL A 18 4.00 -20.44 8.24
CA VAL A 18 2.88 -20.37 9.17
C VAL A 18 2.97 -19.12 10.04
N ILE A 19 1.94 -18.28 9.95
CA ILE A 19 1.72 -17.14 10.86
C ILE A 19 0.53 -17.46 11.77
N ALA A 20 0.76 -17.39 13.09
CA ALA A 20 -0.25 -17.74 14.09
C ALA A 20 -1.30 -16.62 14.28
N GLY A 21 -2.55 -16.86 13.85
CA GLY A 21 -3.67 -15.92 13.96
C GLY A 21 -4.56 -16.07 15.21
N ASN A 22 -4.28 -17.03 16.09
CA ASN A 22 -5.13 -17.31 17.26
C ASN A 22 -5.19 -16.11 18.23
N GLY A 23 -6.41 -15.71 18.60
CA GLY A 23 -6.66 -14.56 19.47
C GLY A 23 -6.30 -13.21 18.83
N LYS A 24 -6.20 -13.13 17.49
CA LYS A 24 -6.01 -11.91 16.73
C LYS A 24 -7.24 -11.63 15.86
N ILE A 25 -7.47 -10.36 15.56
CA ILE A 25 -8.38 -9.95 14.49
C ILE A 25 -7.52 -9.66 13.26
N ILE A 26 -7.86 -10.27 12.15
CA ILE A 26 -7.19 -10.06 10.86
C ILE A 26 -8.18 -9.30 9.97
N THR A 27 -7.76 -8.15 9.47
CA THR A 27 -8.52 -7.35 8.49
C THR A 27 -7.76 -7.31 7.18
N ALA A 28 -8.45 -6.89 6.11
CA ALA A 28 -7.74 -6.37 4.95
C ALA A 28 -6.91 -5.15 5.37
N GLY A 29 -5.85 -4.86 4.60
CA GLY A 29 -5.16 -3.59 4.74
C GLY A 29 -6.04 -2.42 4.29
N ALA A 30 -5.94 -1.29 4.97
CA ALA A 30 -6.73 -0.11 4.62
C ALA A 30 -6.28 0.49 3.29
N ILE A 31 -7.25 1.13 2.61
CA ILE A 31 -7.06 1.88 1.37
C ILE A 31 -7.36 3.34 1.69
N ASP A 32 -6.33 4.19 1.67
CA ASP A 32 -6.52 5.63 1.78
C ASP A 32 -6.54 6.24 0.39
N CYS A 33 -7.68 6.82 0.03
CA CYS A 33 -7.91 7.38 -1.30
C CYS A 33 -7.78 8.90 -1.39
N HIS A 34 -7.33 9.57 -0.32
CA HIS A 34 -7.16 11.01 -0.28
C HIS A 34 -5.83 11.39 0.39
N VAL A 35 -4.73 10.97 -0.23
CA VAL A 35 -3.39 11.23 0.33
C VAL A 35 -2.71 12.39 -0.38
N HIS A 36 -2.15 13.30 0.41
CA HIS A 36 -1.22 14.31 -0.05
C HIS A 36 0.22 13.87 0.25
N LEU A 37 0.99 13.60 -0.79
CA LEU A 37 2.39 13.18 -0.76
C LEU A 37 3.32 14.37 -0.47
N ILE A 38 3.18 14.94 0.73
CA ILE A 38 3.91 16.13 1.18
C ILE A 38 5.33 15.78 1.62
N CYS A 39 5.50 14.66 2.29
CA CYS A 39 6.78 14.18 2.78
C CYS A 39 6.82 12.65 2.83
N PRO A 40 8.01 12.02 2.78
CA PRO A 40 8.12 10.56 2.79
C PRO A 40 7.69 9.92 4.12
N GLN A 41 7.74 10.64 5.24
CA GLN A 41 7.43 10.12 6.57
C GLN A 41 5.99 9.60 6.69
N ILE A 42 5.06 10.11 5.88
CA ILE A 42 3.67 9.65 5.88
C ILE A 42 3.55 8.16 5.50
N MET A 43 4.54 7.59 4.81
CA MET A 43 4.52 6.19 4.39
C MET A 43 4.70 5.25 5.57
N GLU A 44 5.60 5.59 6.50
CA GLU A 44 5.80 4.82 7.74
C GLU A 44 4.56 4.89 8.61
N GLU A 45 3.92 6.07 8.71
CA GLU A 45 2.68 6.21 9.48
C GLU A 45 1.48 5.50 8.84
N ALA A 46 1.41 5.48 7.51
CA ALA A 46 0.42 4.69 6.80
C ALA A 46 0.55 3.20 7.14
N LEU A 47 1.77 2.64 7.04
CA LEU A 47 2.04 1.24 7.39
C LEU A 47 1.75 0.95 8.86
N GLY A 48 2.20 1.82 9.77
CA GLY A 48 1.94 1.71 11.20
C GLY A 48 0.45 1.75 11.55
N GLY A 49 -0.34 2.50 10.76
CA GLY A 49 -1.80 2.57 10.85
C GLY A 49 -2.57 1.44 10.16
N GLY A 50 -1.87 0.49 9.52
CA GLY A 50 -2.50 -0.62 8.79
C GLY A 50 -3.00 -0.27 7.39
N ILE A 51 -2.58 0.87 6.83
CA ILE A 51 -2.81 1.24 5.42
C ILE A 51 -1.79 0.49 4.56
N THR A 52 -2.29 -0.12 3.49
CA THR A 52 -1.48 -0.89 2.53
C THR A 52 -1.59 -0.37 1.11
N THR A 53 -2.54 0.54 0.86
CA THR A 53 -2.77 1.15 -0.45
C THR A 53 -3.00 2.64 -0.30
N ILE A 54 -2.28 3.42 -1.09
CA ILE A 54 -2.36 4.88 -1.15
C ILE A 54 -2.81 5.30 -2.55
N ILE A 55 -3.85 6.12 -2.63
CA ILE A 55 -4.24 6.83 -3.85
C ILE A 55 -4.15 8.32 -3.53
N GLY A 56 -3.30 9.03 -4.26
CA GLY A 56 -2.95 10.38 -3.86
C GLY A 56 -2.29 11.24 -4.93
N VAL A 57 -1.90 12.43 -4.48
CA VAL A 57 -1.32 13.52 -5.28
C VAL A 57 -0.13 14.11 -4.56
N GLY A 58 0.78 14.76 -5.29
CA GLY A 58 1.81 15.61 -4.71
C GLY A 58 3.21 15.31 -5.25
N THR A 59 4.11 16.25 -5.00
CA THR A 59 5.52 16.19 -5.42
C THR A 59 6.45 16.61 -4.28
N GLY A 60 6.07 16.30 -3.04
CA GLY A 60 6.72 16.81 -1.84
C GLY A 60 6.13 18.15 -1.36
N PRO A 61 6.90 18.97 -0.62
CA PRO A 61 6.40 20.15 0.10
C PRO A 61 6.26 21.40 -0.80
N ALA A 62 5.74 21.23 -2.02
CA ALA A 62 5.44 22.34 -2.93
C ALA A 62 4.14 23.06 -2.52
N GLU A 63 4.05 24.35 -2.81
CA GLU A 63 2.85 25.16 -2.58
C GLU A 63 1.71 24.66 -3.49
N ALA A 64 0.57 24.29 -2.89
CA ALA A 64 -0.56 23.56 -3.49
C ALA A 64 -0.27 22.09 -3.89
N SER A 65 -0.29 21.19 -2.91
CA SER A 65 -0.08 19.74 -3.04
C SER A 65 -1.30 18.95 -3.54
N THR A 66 -2.30 19.60 -4.14
CA THR A 66 -3.56 18.95 -4.59
C THR A 66 -3.45 18.25 -5.94
N ALA A 67 -2.27 18.25 -6.57
CA ALA A 67 -2.05 17.59 -7.85
C ALA A 67 -0.60 17.14 -8.02
N THR A 68 -0.41 16.13 -8.86
CA THR A 68 0.90 15.78 -9.46
C THR A 68 0.90 16.31 -10.91
N PRO A 69 1.54 17.46 -11.20
CA PRO A 69 1.28 18.18 -12.45
C PRO A 69 2.13 17.67 -13.62
N GLY A 70 1.50 17.02 -14.60
CA GLY A 70 2.15 16.65 -15.86
C GLY A 70 3.00 15.38 -15.80
N SER A 71 3.49 14.95 -16.96
CA SER A 71 4.16 13.65 -17.13
C SER A 71 5.51 13.55 -16.42
N TRP A 72 6.30 14.63 -16.40
CA TRP A 72 7.62 14.61 -15.79
C TRP A 72 7.56 14.45 -14.25
N PRO A 73 6.76 15.24 -13.49
CA PRO A 73 6.60 14.99 -12.06
C PRO A 73 5.97 13.64 -11.73
N LEU A 74 5.02 13.15 -12.53
CA LEU A 74 4.46 11.80 -12.36
C LEU A 74 5.56 10.73 -12.47
N ALA A 75 6.40 10.78 -13.49
CA ALA A 75 7.50 9.83 -13.65
C ALA A 75 8.50 9.89 -12.48
N ARG A 76 8.85 11.09 -12.02
CA ARG A 76 9.73 11.28 -10.86
C ARG A 76 9.13 10.76 -9.56
N MET A 77 7.82 10.94 -9.37
CA MET A 77 7.12 10.39 -8.20
C MET A 77 7.03 8.87 -8.27
N LEU A 78 6.76 8.26 -9.42
CA LEU A 78 6.78 6.80 -9.55
C LEU A 78 8.15 6.22 -9.17
N GLU A 79 9.24 6.82 -9.66
CA GLU A 79 10.61 6.41 -9.28
C GLU A 79 10.88 6.59 -7.79
N ALA A 80 10.44 7.70 -7.20
CA ALA A 80 10.61 7.95 -5.76
C ALA A 80 9.81 6.97 -4.89
N LEU A 81 8.73 6.39 -5.43
CA LEU A 81 7.83 5.52 -4.68
C LEU A 81 8.12 4.02 -4.82
N ASP A 82 8.96 3.62 -5.78
CA ASP A 82 9.22 2.22 -6.15
C ASP A 82 9.78 1.35 -5.02
N HIS A 83 10.47 1.96 -4.05
CA HIS A 83 11.07 1.24 -2.93
C HIS A 83 10.12 1.04 -1.74
N TRP A 84 8.93 1.65 -1.74
CA TRP A 84 7.99 1.51 -0.63
C TRP A 84 7.20 0.20 -0.75
N PRO A 85 7.03 -0.54 0.36
CA PRO A 85 6.22 -1.76 0.39
C PRO A 85 4.72 -1.42 0.51
N LEU A 86 4.22 -0.56 -0.40
CA LEU A 86 2.84 -0.07 -0.46
C LEU A 86 2.34 -0.16 -1.90
N ASN A 87 1.05 -0.46 -2.07
CA ASN A 87 0.41 -0.27 -3.37
C ASN A 87 0.12 1.23 -3.56
N ILE A 88 0.53 1.82 -4.68
CA ILE A 88 0.41 3.27 -4.88
C ILE A 88 -0.20 3.59 -6.25
N ALA A 89 -1.19 4.48 -6.25
CA ALA A 89 -1.73 5.10 -7.45
C ALA A 89 -1.61 6.62 -7.36
N LEU A 90 -1.07 7.24 -8.42
CA LEU A 90 -0.89 8.69 -8.51
C LEU A 90 -1.96 9.32 -9.39
N LEU A 91 -2.61 10.36 -8.87
CA LEU A 91 -3.59 11.14 -9.61
C LEU A 91 -2.90 12.37 -10.23
N ALA A 92 -3.18 12.60 -11.51
CA ALA A 92 -2.71 13.80 -12.22
C ALA A 92 -3.59 15.01 -11.89
N LYS A 93 -3.14 16.20 -12.30
CA LYS A 93 -3.98 17.38 -12.33
C LYS A 93 -5.12 17.20 -13.36
N GLY A 94 -6.36 17.48 -12.96
CA GLY A 94 -7.55 17.29 -13.80
C GLY A 94 -8.05 18.52 -14.56
N ASN A 95 -7.25 19.59 -14.69
CA ASN A 95 -7.61 20.83 -15.40
C ASN A 95 -6.56 21.29 -16.40
#